data_AF-A0A6G7BMP5-F1
#
_entry.id   AF-A0A6G7BMP5-F1
#
_cell.length_a   1.000
_cell.length_b   1.000
_cell.length_c   1.000
_cell.angle_alpha   90.00
_cell.angle_beta   90.00
_cell.angle_gamma   90.00
#
_symmetry.space_group_name_H-M   'P 1'
#
loop_
_entity.id
_entity.type
_entity.pdbx_description
1 polymer ?
#
loop_
_entity_poly.entity_id
_entity_poly.type
_entity_poly.pdbx_seq_one_letter_code
_entity_poly.pdbx_strand_id
1 'polypeptide(L)'
;DANALCSNTPGSRDCTCTSGFTGNGLACTDVDECLVANGGCHANARCTNTAGSRTCSCLAGYTGDGQVCTLLQCPVGFAGQGQDCAQDSDLDGFPDTELSCSSKYCRKDNCVNRPNSGQEDADGDGIGDACDTDADGDGLLDTSDNCPLIANPGQQDGDSDT
;
A
#
# COMPACT_ATOMS: atom_id res chain seq x y z
N ASP A 1 -8.79 43.05 -15.06
CA ASP A 1 -8.55 41.60 -15.12
C ASP A 1 -9.59 40.87 -14.27
N ALA A 2 -9.93 39.61 -14.56
CA ALA A 2 -10.79 38.80 -13.69
C ALA A 2 -10.05 38.28 -12.45
N ASN A 3 -8.71 38.25 -12.51
CA ASN A 3 -7.82 37.81 -11.42
C ASN A 3 -7.23 39.00 -10.65
N ALA A 4 -8.01 40.10 -10.53
CA ALA A 4 -7.61 41.29 -9.79
C ALA A 4 -8.76 41.85 -8.96
N LEU A 5 -8.44 42.32 -7.77
CA LEU A 5 -9.33 43.08 -6.91
C LEU A 5 -9.08 44.57 -7.12
N CYS A 6 -10.12 45.31 -7.52
CA CYS A 6 -10.06 46.75 -7.74
C CYS A 6 -10.98 47.51 -6.79
N SER A 7 -10.50 48.63 -6.25
CA SER A 7 -11.28 49.59 -5.49
C SER A 7 -11.24 50.96 -6.18
N ASN A 8 -12.39 51.63 -6.25
CA ASN A 8 -12.48 52.97 -6.83
C ASN A 8 -12.03 54.00 -5.79
N THR A 9 -11.15 54.91 -6.20
CA THR A 9 -10.74 56.07 -5.41
C THR A 9 -11.20 57.35 -6.12
N PRO A 10 -11.40 58.49 -5.41
CA PRO A 10 -11.81 59.73 -6.08
C PRO A 10 -10.82 60.12 -7.19
N GLY A 11 -11.26 60.00 -8.46
CA GLY A 11 -10.44 60.29 -9.64
C GLY A 11 -9.55 59.15 -10.15
N SER A 12 -9.55 57.97 -9.53
CA SER A 12 -8.73 56.81 -9.95
C SER A 12 -9.34 55.46 -9.55
N ARG A 13 -8.65 54.36 -9.86
CA ARG A 13 -8.91 53.00 -9.35
C ARG A 13 -7.59 52.36 -8.94
N ASP A 14 -7.55 51.76 -7.76
CA ASP A 14 -6.44 50.94 -7.32
C ASP A 14 -6.78 49.47 -7.52
N CYS A 15 -5.94 48.75 -8.24
CA CYS A 15 -6.14 47.34 -8.55
C CYS A 15 -4.93 46.53 -8.10
N THR A 16 -5.19 45.36 -7.51
CA THR A 16 -4.15 44.41 -7.08
C THR A 16 -4.50 43.02 -7.59
N CYS A 17 -3.51 42.26 -8.06
CA CYS A 17 -3.74 40.89 -8.49
C CYS A 17 -4.17 40.03 -7.29
N THR A 18 -5.07 39.09 -7.51
CA THR A 18 -5.48 38.13 -6.48
C THR A 18 -4.32 37.21 -6.11
N SER A 19 -4.39 36.56 -4.94
CA SER A 19 -3.38 35.58 -4.52
C SER A 19 -3.17 34.51 -5.60
N GLY A 20 -1.92 34.12 -5.83
CA GLY A 20 -1.53 33.20 -6.91
C GLY A 20 -1.29 33.88 -8.27
N PHE A 21 -1.46 35.21 -8.37
CA PHE A 21 -1.21 35.96 -9.60
C PHE A 21 -0.26 37.13 -9.37
N THR A 22 0.48 37.51 -10.41
CA THR A 22 1.43 38.63 -10.43
C THR A 22 1.14 39.58 -11.58
N GLY A 23 1.49 40.86 -11.44
CA GLY A 23 1.24 41.87 -12.47
C GLY A 23 0.95 43.26 -11.90
N ASN A 24 0.33 44.11 -12.72
CA ASN A 24 0.05 45.52 -12.37
C ASN A 24 -1.40 45.76 -11.88
N GLY A 25 -2.15 44.71 -11.56
CA GLY A 25 -3.56 44.77 -11.15
C GLY A 25 -4.56 45.03 -12.29
N LEU A 26 -4.11 45.54 -13.44
CA LEU A 26 -4.96 45.69 -14.64
C LEU A 26 -4.79 44.51 -15.61
N ALA A 27 -3.58 43.94 -15.65
CA ALA A 27 -3.22 42.68 -16.30
C ALA A 27 -2.50 41.80 -15.28
N CYS A 28 -3.06 40.63 -15.01
CA CYS A 28 -2.51 39.67 -14.05
C CYS A 28 -2.20 38.35 -14.75
N THR A 29 -1.02 37.81 -14.50
CA THR A 29 -0.58 36.51 -14.99
C THR A 29 -0.45 35.56 -13.81
N ASP A 30 -0.78 34.30 -14.06
CA ASP A 30 -0.62 33.22 -13.10
C ASP A 30 0.84 33.09 -12.64
N VAL A 31 1.04 32.79 -11.35
CA VAL A 31 2.35 32.49 -10.79
C VAL A 31 2.51 30.98 -10.77
N ASP A 32 3.50 30.46 -11.51
CA ASP A 32 3.81 29.04 -11.44
C ASP A 32 4.60 28.71 -10.16
N GLU A 33 3.89 28.28 -9.11
CA GLU A 33 4.54 27.95 -7.84
C GLU A 33 5.41 26.68 -7.95
N CYS A 34 5.17 25.81 -8.94
CA CYS A 34 5.94 24.57 -9.11
C CYS A 34 7.42 24.83 -9.46
N LEU A 35 7.74 26.01 -10.01
CA LEU A 35 9.12 26.40 -10.32
C LEU A 35 10.00 26.63 -9.08
N VAL A 36 9.39 26.80 -7.90
CA VAL A 36 10.11 27.02 -6.64
C VAL A 36 9.85 25.86 -5.69
N ALA A 37 10.90 25.14 -5.31
CA ALA A 37 10.84 24.03 -4.34
C ALA A 37 9.73 22.99 -4.64
N ASN A 38 9.47 22.68 -5.92
CA ASN A 38 8.40 21.78 -6.37
C ASN A 38 7.01 22.22 -5.84
N GLY A 39 6.78 23.53 -5.74
CA GLY A 39 5.62 24.13 -5.09
C GLY A 39 5.59 23.98 -3.57
N GLY A 40 6.41 23.11 -2.98
CA GLY A 40 6.23 22.59 -1.62
C GLY A 40 5.41 21.30 -1.57
N CYS A 41 5.28 20.58 -2.69
CA CYS A 41 4.83 19.19 -2.71
C CYS A 41 5.87 18.26 -2.06
N HIS A 42 5.45 17.04 -1.70
CA HIS A 42 6.35 16.00 -1.21
C HIS A 42 7.48 15.71 -2.22
N ALA A 43 8.63 15.23 -1.75
CA ALA A 43 9.74 14.83 -2.62
C ALA A 43 9.35 13.73 -3.63
N ASN A 44 8.44 12.84 -3.22
CA ASN A 44 7.86 11.78 -4.05
C ASN A 44 6.50 12.18 -4.66
N ALA A 45 6.28 13.48 -4.91
CA ALA A 45 5.08 13.99 -5.58
C ALA A 45 5.44 14.90 -6.75
N ARG A 46 4.60 14.87 -7.78
CA ARG A 46 4.62 15.79 -8.90
C ARG A 46 3.72 16.99 -8.63
N CYS A 47 4.30 18.18 -8.70
CA CYS A 47 3.56 19.45 -8.74
C CYS A 47 2.98 19.69 -10.14
N THR A 48 1.72 20.13 -10.21
CA THR A 48 1.07 20.60 -11.44
C THR A 48 0.50 21.98 -11.18
N ASN A 49 0.99 22.98 -11.91
CA ASN A 49 0.54 24.35 -11.79
C ASN A 49 -0.89 24.52 -12.31
N THR A 50 -1.68 25.34 -11.64
CA THR A 50 -3.09 25.63 -11.98
C THR A 50 -3.35 27.12 -11.86
N ALA A 51 -4.38 27.65 -12.52
CA ALA A 51 -4.63 29.10 -12.42
C ALA A 51 -4.93 29.52 -10.96
N GLY A 52 -4.04 30.32 -10.39
CA GLY A 52 -4.09 30.87 -9.03
C GLY A 52 -3.61 29.95 -7.92
N SER A 53 -3.09 28.76 -8.23
CA SER A 53 -2.60 27.78 -7.23
C SER A 53 -1.82 26.64 -7.88
N ARG A 54 -1.52 25.60 -7.10
CA ARG A 54 -0.94 24.33 -7.58
C ARG A 54 -1.65 23.12 -7.01
N THR A 55 -1.47 21.99 -7.67
CA THR A 55 -1.89 20.66 -7.16
C THR A 55 -0.69 19.72 -7.05
N CYS A 56 -0.70 18.84 -6.06
CA CYS A 56 0.28 17.78 -5.91
C CYS A 56 -0.35 16.42 -6.17
N SER A 57 0.43 15.52 -6.77
CA SER A 57 0.04 14.13 -6.97
C SER A 57 1.22 13.22 -6.67
N CYS A 58 1.03 12.19 -5.84
CA CYS A 58 2.11 11.25 -5.54
C CYS A 58 2.59 10.55 -6.82
N LEU A 59 3.90 10.29 -6.89
CA LEU A 59 4.50 9.53 -7.98
C LEU A 59 4.05 8.06 -7.96
N ALA A 60 4.22 7.36 -9.09
CA ALA A 60 3.93 5.94 -9.17
C ALA A 60 4.69 5.16 -8.07
N GLY A 61 4.01 4.21 -7.44
CA GLY A 61 4.55 3.49 -6.28
C GLY A 61 4.39 4.21 -4.95
N TYR A 62 3.70 5.36 -4.91
CA TYR A 62 3.36 6.08 -3.69
C TYR A 62 1.86 6.41 -3.61
N THR A 63 1.34 6.59 -2.39
CA THR A 63 -0.02 7.01 -2.06
C THR A 63 -0.02 8.14 -1.04
N GLY A 64 -1.07 8.97 -1.04
CA GLY A 64 -1.20 10.12 -0.14
C GLY A 64 -1.84 11.34 -0.81
N ASP A 65 -1.75 12.49 -0.16
CA ASP A 65 -2.34 13.76 -0.62
C ASP A 65 -1.40 14.62 -1.49
N GLY A 66 -0.20 14.11 -1.78
CA GLY A 66 0.82 14.81 -2.57
C GLY A 66 1.67 15.81 -1.77
N GLN A 67 1.25 16.19 -0.56
CA GLN A 67 2.10 16.88 0.42
C GLN A 67 2.81 15.86 1.32
N VAL A 68 2.17 14.72 1.57
CA VAL A 68 2.73 13.50 2.16
C VAL A 68 2.52 12.36 1.17
N CYS A 69 3.59 11.63 0.83
CA CYS A 69 3.50 10.43 -0.01
C CYS A 69 4.26 9.28 0.63
N THR A 70 3.55 8.18 0.90
CA THR A 70 4.11 6.92 1.43
C THR A 70 4.14 5.86 0.34
N LEU A 71 5.01 4.86 0.45
CA LEU A 71 5.06 3.77 -0.55
C LEU A 71 3.71 3.05 -0.66
N LEU A 72 3.38 2.61 -1.88
CA LEU A 72 2.18 1.81 -2.19
C LEU A 72 2.39 0.32 -1.90
N GLN A 73 3.64 -0.12 -1.85
CA GLN A 73 4.07 -1.48 -1.56
C GLN A 73 4.96 -1.51 -0.33
N CYS A 74 4.92 -2.62 0.40
CA CYS A 74 5.83 -2.83 1.52
C CYS A 74 7.28 -3.00 1.02
N PRO A 75 8.29 -2.52 1.77
CA PRO A 75 9.70 -2.78 1.47
C PRO A 75 10.02 -4.28 1.46
N VAL A 76 11.15 -4.68 0.88
CA VAL A 76 11.64 -6.08 0.98
C VAL A 76 11.78 -6.47 2.46
N GLY A 77 11.30 -7.66 2.83
CA GLY A 77 11.21 -8.10 4.23
C GLY A 77 9.90 -7.73 4.92
N PHE A 78 8.93 -7.20 4.18
CA PHE A 78 7.62 -6.83 4.69
C PHE A 78 6.51 -7.24 3.73
N ALA A 79 5.38 -7.65 4.30
CA ALA A 79 4.14 -7.96 3.58
C ALA A 79 2.97 -7.13 4.12
N GLY A 80 1.95 -6.95 3.29
CA GLY A 80 0.78 -6.12 3.62
C GLY A 80 0.23 -5.31 2.44
N GLN A 81 -0.51 -4.26 2.76
CA GLN A 81 -1.11 -3.37 1.76
C GLN A 81 -1.10 -1.90 2.21
N GLY A 82 -0.51 -1.03 1.39
CA GLY A 82 -0.51 0.41 1.65
C GLY A 82 0.35 0.78 2.86
N GLN A 83 -0.27 1.33 3.91
CA GLN A 83 0.42 1.70 5.14
C GLN A 83 0.49 0.55 6.17
N ASP A 84 -0.35 -0.47 6.00
CA ASP A 84 -0.37 -1.64 6.85
C ASP A 84 0.67 -2.63 6.30
N CYS A 85 1.89 -2.53 6.80
CA CYS A 85 3.00 -3.43 6.51
C CYS A 85 3.53 -4.03 7.81
N ALA A 86 3.73 -5.34 7.82
CA ALA A 86 4.38 -6.07 8.92
C ALA A 86 5.55 -6.88 8.38
N GLN A 87 6.42 -7.31 9.29
CA GLN A 87 7.58 -8.14 8.94
C GLN A 87 7.12 -9.41 8.23
N ASP A 88 7.87 -9.79 7.21
CA ASP A 88 7.72 -11.01 6.42
C ASP A 88 9.10 -11.67 6.45
N SER A 89 9.26 -12.63 7.37
CA SER A 89 10.57 -13.20 7.71
C SER A 89 11.14 -14.11 6.64
N ASP A 90 10.28 -14.77 5.86
CA ASP A 90 10.67 -15.78 4.88
C ASP A 90 10.41 -15.37 3.42
N LEU A 91 9.85 -14.17 3.21
CA LEU A 91 9.68 -13.47 1.94
C LEU A 91 8.68 -14.16 1.00
N ASP A 92 7.64 -14.76 1.55
CA ASP A 92 6.61 -15.45 0.77
C ASP A 92 5.38 -14.59 0.45
N GLY A 93 5.34 -13.38 1.03
CA GLY A 93 4.30 -12.38 0.81
C GLY A 93 3.19 -12.36 1.87
N PHE A 94 3.32 -13.11 2.96
CA PHE A 94 2.43 -13.05 4.13
C PHE A 94 3.15 -12.53 5.37
N PRO A 95 2.54 -11.62 6.14
CA PRO A 95 3.17 -11.05 7.33
C PRO A 95 3.19 -12.02 8.51
N ASP A 96 4.24 -11.98 9.33
CA ASP A 96 4.40 -12.75 10.57
C ASP A 96 3.28 -12.47 11.60
N THR A 97 2.58 -11.34 11.45
CA THR A 97 1.51 -10.87 12.33
C THR A 97 0.29 -10.43 11.53
N GLU A 98 -0.90 -10.58 12.12
CA GLU A 98 -2.15 -10.13 11.51
C GLU A 98 -2.21 -8.60 11.35
N LEU A 99 -2.63 -8.14 10.17
CA LEU A 99 -2.82 -6.73 9.84
C LEU A 99 -4.32 -6.38 9.68
N SER A 100 -4.67 -5.10 9.81
CA SER A 100 -6.07 -4.62 9.74
C SER A 100 -6.67 -4.55 8.33
N CYS A 101 -5.87 -4.73 7.28
CA CYS A 101 -6.32 -4.60 5.90
C CYS A 101 -7.04 -5.86 5.39
N SER A 102 -7.97 -5.67 4.44
CA SER A 102 -8.83 -6.75 3.92
C SER A 102 -8.21 -7.58 2.78
N SER A 103 -6.96 -7.30 2.40
CA SER A 103 -6.25 -8.07 1.37
C SER A 103 -5.78 -9.41 1.92
N LYS A 104 -5.67 -10.42 1.04
CA LYS A 104 -5.11 -11.73 1.42
C LYS A 104 -3.68 -11.61 1.96
N TYR A 105 -2.90 -10.65 1.46
CA TYR A 105 -1.52 -10.36 1.89
C TYR A 105 -1.44 -9.66 3.26
N CYS A 106 -2.58 -9.47 3.94
CA CYS A 106 -2.67 -8.93 5.29
C CYS A 106 -2.99 -10.00 6.35
N ARG A 107 -3.30 -11.22 5.89
CA ARG A 107 -3.53 -12.35 6.78
C ARG A 107 -2.19 -12.79 7.36
N LYS A 108 -2.21 -13.18 8.62
CA LYS A 108 -1.03 -13.74 9.28
C LYS A 108 -0.55 -14.97 8.52
N ASP A 109 0.77 -15.10 8.39
CA ASP A 109 1.41 -16.30 7.90
C ASP A 109 1.20 -17.48 8.88
N ASN A 110 0.70 -18.59 8.34
CA ASN A 110 0.53 -19.86 9.05
C ASN A 110 1.85 -20.66 9.16
N CYS A 111 2.92 -20.23 8.48
CA CYS A 111 4.27 -20.79 8.55
C CYS A 111 5.42 -19.75 8.56
N VAL A 112 5.38 -18.80 9.51
CA VAL A 112 6.29 -17.63 9.72
C VAL A 112 7.78 -17.74 9.31
N ASN A 113 8.39 -18.93 9.29
CA ASN A 113 9.80 -19.11 8.93
C ASN A 113 10.04 -20.09 7.78
N ARG A 114 8.99 -20.52 7.08
CA ARG A 114 9.07 -21.50 6.00
C ARG A 114 8.16 -21.04 4.86
N PRO A 115 8.75 -20.61 3.72
CA PRO A 115 7.98 -20.01 2.64
C PRO A 115 6.87 -20.94 2.14
N ASN A 116 5.63 -20.48 2.19
CA ASN A 116 4.46 -21.22 1.73
C ASN A 116 3.37 -20.30 1.18
N SER A 117 3.71 -19.46 0.21
CA SER A 117 2.84 -18.46 -0.46
C SER A 117 1.41 -18.88 -0.91
N GLY A 118 1.06 -20.17 -0.84
CA GLY A 118 -0.31 -20.68 -0.99
C GLY A 118 -1.16 -20.61 0.29
N GLN A 119 -0.52 -20.58 1.47
CA GLN A 119 -1.11 -20.70 2.81
C GLN A 119 -2.09 -21.87 2.91
N GLU A 120 -1.74 -23.02 2.32
CA GLU A 120 -2.49 -24.25 2.54
C GLU A 120 -2.47 -24.65 4.03
N ASP A 121 -3.56 -25.24 4.49
CA ASP A 121 -3.91 -25.57 5.88
C ASP A 121 -5.09 -26.56 5.81
N ALA A 122 -4.78 -27.85 5.73
CA ALA A 122 -5.75 -28.88 5.37
C ALA A 122 -6.74 -29.21 6.50
N ASP A 123 -6.32 -29.14 7.76
CA ASP A 123 -7.18 -29.38 8.93
C ASP A 123 -7.78 -28.09 9.52
N GLY A 124 -7.25 -26.92 9.16
CA GLY A 124 -7.76 -25.61 9.57
C GLY A 124 -7.39 -25.21 11.00
N ASP A 125 -6.32 -25.78 11.57
CA ASP A 125 -5.87 -25.47 12.93
C ASP A 125 -5.08 -24.15 13.03
N GLY A 126 -4.68 -23.59 11.89
CA GLY A 126 -3.95 -22.33 11.74
C GLY A 126 -2.42 -22.48 11.65
N ILE A 127 -1.90 -23.70 11.62
CA ILE A 127 -0.55 -24.09 11.21
C ILE A 127 -0.65 -24.51 9.74
N GLY A 128 0.24 -24.04 8.87
CA GLY A 128 0.15 -24.39 7.45
C GLY A 128 0.74 -25.76 7.16
N ASP A 129 0.25 -26.44 6.10
CA ASP A 129 0.74 -27.76 5.64
C ASP A 129 2.27 -27.79 5.48
N ALA A 130 2.88 -26.64 5.16
CA ALA A 130 4.32 -26.55 5.00
C ALA A 130 5.05 -26.71 6.35
N CYS A 131 4.50 -26.29 7.48
CA CYS A 131 5.19 -26.33 8.78
C CYS A 131 4.43 -27.15 9.84
N ASP A 132 3.33 -27.78 9.45
CA ASP A 132 2.67 -28.81 10.22
C ASP A 132 3.47 -30.12 10.21
N THR A 133 3.23 -30.94 11.23
CA THR A 133 3.75 -32.30 11.35
C THR A 133 2.67 -33.37 11.22
N ASP A 134 1.39 -32.97 11.23
CA ASP A 134 0.17 -33.78 11.09
C ASP A 134 -0.85 -32.92 10.33
N ALA A 135 -0.60 -32.69 9.03
CA ALA A 135 -1.24 -31.61 8.28
C ALA A 135 -2.76 -31.77 8.09
N ASP A 136 -3.29 -32.98 8.22
CA ASP A 136 -4.73 -33.25 8.14
C ASP A 136 -5.40 -33.56 9.49
N GLY A 137 -4.62 -33.50 10.58
CA GLY A 137 -5.10 -33.61 11.96
C GLY A 137 -5.72 -34.96 12.30
N ASP A 138 -5.32 -36.03 11.61
CA ASP A 138 -5.88 -37.36 11.79
C ASP A 138 -5.26 -38.15 12.96
N GLY A 139 -4.17 -37.61 13.52
CA GLY A 139 -3.42 -38.14 14.65
C GLY A 139 -2.19 -38.95 14.25
N LEU A 140 -1.87 -39.02 12.97
CA LEU A 140 -0.65 -39.63 12.43
C LEU A 140 0.28 -38.54 11.90
N LEU A 141 1.56 -38.63 12.24
CA LEU A 141 2.53 -37.70 11.68
C LEU A 141 2.65 -37.92 10.17
N ASP A 142 2.83 -36.86 9.38
CA ASP A 142 2.96 -36.93 7.91
C ASP A 142 4.00 -37.96 7.45
N THR A 143 5.06 -38.15 8.25
CA THR A 143 6.14 -39.12 7.95
C THR A 143 5.74 -40.59 8.10
N SER A 144 4.59 -40.85 8.73
CA SER A 144 4.01 -42.17 9.00
C SER A 144 2.60 -42.31 8.42
N ASP A 145 2.15 -41.31 7.67
CA ASP A 145 0.84 -41.24 7.04
C ASP A 145 0.97 -41.47 5.53
N ASN A 146 0.20 -42.41 4.98
CA ASN A 146 0.14 -42.69 3.55
C ASN A 146 -0.79 -41.73 2.77
N CYS A 147 -1.54 -40.86 3.45
CA CYS A 147 -2.34 -39.78 2.88
C CYS A 147 -2.19 -38.46 3.67
N PRO A 148 -0.99 -37.83 3.71
CA PRO A 148 -0.67 -36.71 4.62
C PRO A 148 -1.51 -35.42 4.55
N LEU A 149 -2.52 -35.34 3.69
CA LEU A 149 -3.39 -34.17 3.50
C LEU A 149 -4.88 -34.55 3.51
N ILE A 150 -5.22 -35.82 3.79
CA ILE A 150 -6.58 -36.35 3.74
C ILE A 150 -6.77 -37.35 4.87
N ALA A 151 -7.42 -36.88 5.94
CA ALA A 151 -7.56 -37.63 7.18
C ALA A 151 -8.02 -39.08 6.96
N ASN A 152 -7.15 -40.02 7.30
CA ASN A 152 -7.39 -41.45 7.17
C ASN A 152 -6.73 -42.24 8.33
N PRO A 153 -7.25 -42.11 9.58
CA PRO A 153 -6.60 -42.66 10.78
C PRO A 153 -6.37 -44.18 10.77
N GLY A 154 -7.03 -44.89 9.86
CA GLY A 154 -6.92 -46.34 9.69
C GLY A 154 -5.87 -46.80 8.67
N GLN A 155 -5.23 -45.89 7.94
CA GLN A 155 -4.16 -46.17 6.97
C GLN A 155 -4.50 -47.33 6.01
N GLN A 156 -5.74 -47.37 5.54
CA GLN A 156 -6.18 -48.42 4.64
C GLN A 156 -5.51 -48.23 3.28
N ASP A 157 -4.82 -49.27 2.83
CA ASP A 157 -4.07 -49.29 1.58
C ASP A 157 -4.36 -50.62 0.85
N GLY A 158 -5.12 -50.52 -0.24
CA GLY A 158 -5.75 -51.66 -0.90
C GLY A 158 -4.86 -52.37 -1.92
N ASP A 159 -3.99 -51.63 -2.58
CA ASP A 159 -3.06 -52.10 -3.61
C ASP A 159 -1.59 -52.06 -3.16
N SER A 160 -1.32 -51.57 -1.94
CA SER A 160 0.03 -51.50 -1.37
C SER A 160 0.97 -50.68 -2.23
N ASP A 161 0.45 -49.62 -2.83
CA ASP A 161 1.28 -48.63 -3.49
C ASP A 161 2.01 -47.79 -2.43
N THR A 162 3.20 -47.32 -2.82
CA THR A 162 4.11 -46.55 -1.96
C THR A 162 4.16 -45.13 -2.42
#